data_AF-A0AAD4LF50-F1
#
_entry.id   AF-A0AAD4LF50-F1
#
_cell.length_a   1.000
_cell.length_b   1.000
_cell.length_c   1.000
_cell.angle_alpha   90.00
_cell.angle_beta   90.00
_cell.angle_gamma   90.00
#
_symmetry.space_group_name_H-M   'P 1'
#
loop_
_entity.id
_entity.type
_entity.pdbx_description
1 polymer ?
#
loop_
_entity_poly.entity_id
_entity_poly.type
_entity_poly.pdbx_seq_one_letter_code
_entity_poly.pdbx_strand_id
1 'polypeptide(L)'
;LSHLSTHLQTTFVEYFTPHLYDLFGTLKVWEQPMRADLQRLWKRVFSHEKGLNFQTGDSVIVLKLIEDHLSHWRKKFSKHRLEALEEITFNNLPENDTMHQQWWCQWALSGDDNSCCPFYYSTYEPDLEVEGSKLTVKGIFQSLLIATILGTHMACVYPIRNEDCLDRKPVSALIHSIQAVIYLAFFISDPMMLFFLTGRRSVLSPGGKPENW
;
A
#
# COMPACT_ATOMS: atom_id res chain seq x y z
N LEU A 1 -19.08 -0.32 -13.93
CA LEU A 1 -20.20 0.20 -13.09
C LEU A 1 -21.39 0.69 -13.92
N SER A 2 -21.22 1.08 -15.19
CA SER A 2 -22.28 1.63 -16.07
C SER A 2 -23.53 0.75 -16.28
N HIS A 3 -23.48 -0.53 -15.92
CA HIS A 3 -24.61 -1.47 -16.04
C HIS A 3 -25.54 -1.47 -14.80
N LEU A 4 -25.18 -0.78 -13.72
CA LEU A 4 -26.00 -0.64 -12.52
C LEU A 4 -26.84 0.65 -12.58
N SER A 5 -27.97 0.70 -11.88
CA SER A 5 -28.71 1.96 -11.70
C SER A 5 -27.83 3.01 -11.01
N THR A 6 -28.06 4.30 -11.30
CA THR A 6 -27.26 5.39 -10.72
C THR A 6 -27.22 5.33 -9.20
N HIS A 7 -28.35 5.03 -8.56
CA HIS A 7 -28.43 4.85 -7.11
C HIS A 7 -27.47 3.76 -6.61
N LEU A 8 -27.45 2.58 -7.25
CA LEU A 8 -26.56 1.49 -6.86
C LEU A 8 -25.09 1.85 -7.07
N GLN A 9 -24.76 2.59 -8.13
CA GLN A 9 -23.38 3.05 -8.37
C GLN A 9 -22.93 4.02 -7.27
N THR A 10 -23.77 5.01 -6.95
CA THR A 10 -23.49 5.98 -5.87
C THR A 10 -23.32 5.26 -4.53
N THR A 11 -24.25 4.38 -4.16
CA THR A 11 -24.17 3.63 -2.90
C THR A 11 -22.92 2.74 -2.86
N PHE A 12 -22.56 2.12 -3.98
CA PHE A 12 -21.34 1.32 -4.08
C PHE A 12 -20.09 2.17 -3.84
N VAL A 13 -19.99 3.33 -4.49
CA VAL A 13 -18.79 4.19 -4.41
C VAL A 13 -18.70 4.89 -3.05
N GLU A 14 -19.79 5.45 -2.56
CA GLU A 14 -19.78 6.31 -1.36
C GLU A 14 -19.79 5.50 -0.06
N TYR A 15 -20.43 4.33 -0.05
CA TYR A 15 -20.64 3.56 1.18
C TYR A 15 -19.96 2.20 1.13
N PHE A 16 -20.13 1.43 0.05
CA PHE A 16 -19.56 0.08 -0.01
C PHE A 16 -18.04 0.09 -0.14
N THR A 17 -17.48 0.93 -1.01
CA THR A 17 -16.03 0.99 -1.28
C THR A 17 -15.20 1.36 -0.05
N PRO A 18 -15.55 2.38 0.76
CA PRO A 18 -14.80 2.66 1.99
C PRO A 18 -14.77 1.46 2.93
N HIS A 19 -15.91 0.83 3.20
CA HIS A 19 -15.97 -0.35 4.08
C HIS A 19 -15.26 -1.57 3.48
N LEU A 20 -15.21 -1.68 2.15
CA LEU A 20 -14.44 -2.71 1.47
C LEU A 20 -12.94 -2.49 1.67
N TYR A 21 -12.48 -1.24 1.62
CA TYR A 21 -11.09 -0.87 1.92
C TYR A 21 -10.73 -1.07 3.39
N ASP A 22 -11.66 -0.79 4.30
CA ASP A 22 -11.53 -1.10 5.72
C ASP A 22 -11.35 -2.62 5.92
N LEU A 23 -12.21 -3.44 5.30
CA LEU A 23 -12.06 -4.89 5.28
C LEU A 23 -10.67 -5.31 4.77
N PHE A 24 -10.25 -4.81 3.60
CA PHE A 24 -8.94 -5.15 3.02
C PHE A 24 -7.78 -4.80 3.95
N GLY A 25 -7.88 -3.67 4.66
CA GLY A 25 -6.86 -3.26 5.63
C GLY A 25 -6.67 -4.28 6.75
N THR A 26 -7.72 -4.99 7.14
CA THR A 26 -7.73 -5.91 8.30
C THR A 26 -7.40 -7.37 7.97
N LEU A 27 -7.33 -7.75 6.69
CA LEU A 27 -6.98 -9.11 6.26
C LEU A 27 -5.52 -9.45 6.56
N LYS A 28 -5.11 -10.71 6.38
CA LYS A 28 -3.67 -10.97 6.23
C LYS A 28 -3.21 -10.49 4.85
N VAL A 29 -1.92 -10.19 4.75
CA VAL A 29 -1.32 -9.64 3.53
C VAL A 29 -1.55 -10.59 2.36
N TRP A 30 -1.90 -10.03 1.21
CA TRP A 30 -2.17 -10.75 -0.04
C TRP A 30 -3.41 -11.64 -0.05
N GLU A 31 -4.08 -11.83 1.09
CA GLU A 31 -5.32 -12.59 1.15
C GLU A 31 -6.43 -11.91 0.35
N GLN A 32 -7.37 -12.74 -0.11
CA GLN A 32 -8.63 -12.31 -0.69
C GLN A 32 -9.69 -12.30 0.41
N PRO A 33 -10.63 -11.35 0.39
CA PRO A 33 -11.74 -11.35 1.34
C PRO A 33 -12.57 -12.64 1.18
N MET A 34 -12.98 -13.24 2.31
CA MET A 34 -13.85 -14.41 2.24
C MET A 34 -15.23 -13.99 1.72
N ARG A 35 -15.89 -14.84 0.92
CA ARG A 35 -17.24 -14.58 0.42
C ARG A 35 -18.26 -14.30 1.53
N ALA A 36 -18.08 -14.93 2.69
CA ALA A 36 -18.92 -14.68 3.87
C ALA A 36 -18.76 -13.24 4.40
N ASP A 37 -17.55 -12.68 4.37
CA ASP A 37 -17.29 -11.30 4.79
C ASP A 37 -17.91 -10.32 3.80
N LEU A 38 -17.73 -10.56 2.51
CA LEU A 38 -18.34 -9.78 1.43
C LEU A 38 -19.86 -9.80 1.50
N GLN A 39 -20.45 -10.97 1.78
CA GLN A 39 -21.88 -11.14 1.95
C GLN A 39 -22.43 -10.33 3.13
N ARG A 40 -21.72 -10.35 4.27
CA ARG A 40 -22.08 -9.57 5.46
C ARG A 40 -21.98 -8.08 5.18
N LEU A 41 -20.89 -7.66 4.54
CA LEU A 41 -20.69 -6.26 4.17
C LEU A 41 -21.77 -5.77 3.20
N TRP A 42 -22.10 -6.56 2.18
CA TRP A 42 -23.14 -6.23 1.22
C TRP A 42 -24.49 -6.05 1.89
N LYS A 43 -24.91 -7.00 2.75
CA LYS A 43 -26.18 -6.89 3.48
C LYS A 43 -26.24 -5.68 4.39
N ARG A 44 -25.10 -5.27 4.95
CA ARG A 44 -25.00 -4.08 5.80
C ARG A 44 -25.23 -2.79 5.00
N VAL A 45 -24.58 -2.66 3.84
CA VAL A 45 -24.65 -1.44 3.02
C VAL A 45 -25.91 -1.38 2.15
N PHE A 46 -26.33 -2.52 1.62
CA PHE A 46 -27.49 -2.68 0.74
C PHE A 46 -28.61 -3.46 1.44
N SER A 47 -29.01 -3.01 2.63
CA SER A 47 -30.01 -3.70 3.47
C SER A 47 -31.41 -3.78 2.85
N HIS A 48 -31.74 -2.83 1.96
CA HIS A 48 -33.05 -2.73 1.30
C HIS A 48 -33.10 -3.38 -0.07
N GLU A 49 -31.96 -3.79 -0.63
CA GLU A 49 -31.89 -4.44 -1.93
C GLU A 49 -32.15 -5.94 -1.80
N LYS A 50 -32.62 -6.58 -2.89
CA LYS A 50 -32.67 -8.04 -2.94
C LYS A 50 -31.27 -8.58 -2.66
N GLY A 51 -31.16 -9.40 -1.61
CA GLY A 51 -29.88 -9.91 -1.13
C GLY A 51 -29.11 -10.63 -2.24
N LEU A 52 -27.99 -10.06 -2.66
CA LEU A 52 -27.06 -10.70 -3.56
C LEU A 52 -26.46 -11.92 -2.84
N ASN A 53 -26.51 -13.11 -3.44
CA ASN A 53 -25.90 -14.30 -2.85
C ASN A 53 -24.52 -14.55 -3.48
N PHE A 54 -23.46 -14.31 -2.71
CA PHE A 54 -22.08 -14.54 -3.18
C PHE A 54 -21.74 -16.03 -3.37
N GLN A 55 -22.62 -16.96 -3.01
CA GLN A 55 -22.46 -18.39 -3.27
C GLN A 55 -23.05 -18.84 -4.60
N THR A 56 -23.88 -18.04 -5.27
CA THR A 56 -24.43 -18.35 -6.60
C THR A 56 -23.67 -17.60 -7.71
N GLY A 57 -23.83 -18.07 -8.95
CA GLY A 57 -23.22 -17.46 -10.14
C GLY A 57 -23.67 -16.02 -10.42
N ASP A 58 -24.77 -15.57 -9.81
CA ASP A 58 -25.34 -14.23 -10.02
C ASP A 58 -24.47 -13.11 -9.44
N SER A 59 -23.47 -13.46 -8.61
CA SER A 59 -22.57 -12.52 -7.95
C SER A 59 -21.27 -12.23 -8.70
N VAL A 60 -21.02 -12.86 -9.86
CA VAL A 60 -19.75 -12.80 -10.58
C VAL A 60 -19.33 -11.36 -10.91
N ILE A 61 -20.25 -10.51 -11.34
CA ILE A 61 -19.95 -9.11 -11.69
C ILE A 61 -19.51 -8.32 -10.45
N VAL A 62 -20.18 -8.52 -9.31
CA VAL A 62 -19.85 -7.82 -8.06
C VAL A 62 -18.52 -8.32 -7.50
N LEU A 63 -18.25 -9.63 -7.56
CA LEU A 63 -16.96 -10.19 -7.18
C LEU A 63 -15.83 -9.61 -8.03
N LYS A 64 -16.04 -9.52 -9.35
CA LYS A 64 -15.05 -8.92 -10.24
C LYS A 64 -14.78 -7.45 -9.91
N LEU A 65 -15.84 -6.68 -9.63
CA LEU A 65 -15.70 -5.30 -9.17
C LEU A 65 -14.90 -5.21 -7.86
N ILE A 66 -15.14 -6.10 -6.91
CA ILE A 66 -14.42 -6.16 -5.63
C ILE A 66 -12.93 -6.46 -5.87
N GLU A 67 -12.60 -7.42 -6.72
CA GLU A 67 -11.22 -7.75 -7.10
C GLU A 67 -10.50 -6.57 -7.75
N ASP A 68 -11.21 -5.84 -8.62
CA ASP A 68 -10.67 -4.65 -9.28
C ASP A 68 -10.41 -3.53 -8.26
N HIS A 69 -11.29 -3.36 -7.26
CA HIS A 69 -11.08 -2.42 -6.16
C HIS A 69 -9.92 -2.83 -5.25
N LEU A 70 -9.76 -4.12 -4.95
CA LEU A 70 -8.60 -4.63 -4.19
C LEU A 70 -7.29 -4.36 -4.94
N SER A 71 -7.29 -4.65 -6.24
CA SER A 71 -6.14 -4.39 -7.10
C SER A 71 -5.82 -2.90 -7.18
N HIS A 72 -6.84 -2.05 -7.30
CA HIS A 72 -6.68 -0.60 -7.30
C HIS A 72 -6.17 -0.10 -5.94
N TRP A 73 -6.71 -0.59 -4.84
CA TRP A 73 -6.28 -0.24 -3.48
C TRP A 73 -4.82 -0.57 -3.25
N ARG A 74 -4.36 -1.79 -3.58
CA ARG A 74 -2.93 -2.17 -3.50
C ARG A 74 -2.04 -1.26 -4.35
N LYS A 75 -2.50 -0.88 -5.55
CA LYS A 75 -1.77 0.05 -6.43
C LYS A 75 -1.65 1.47 -5.84
N LYS A 76 -2.59 1.92 -5.00
CA LYS A 76 -2.50 3.26 -4.38
C LYS A 76 -1.25 3.40 -3.51
N PHE A 77 -0.89 2.37 -2.75
CA PHE A 77 0.36 2.35 -1.96
C PHE A 77 1.59 2.45 -2.87
N SER A 78 1.58 1.70 -3.98
CA SER A 78 2.67 1.74 -4.97
C SER A 78 2.81 3.06 -5.72
N LYS A 79 1.75 3.87 -5.79
CA LYS A 79 1.80 5.21 -6.38
C LYS A 79 2.40 6.22 -5.39
N HIS A 80 1.85 6.28 -4.18
CA HIS A 80 2.24 7.31 -3.20
C HIS A 80 3.62 7.07 -2.59
N ARG A 81 4.18 5.86 -2.67
CA ARG A 81 5.52 5.57 -2.15
C ARG A 81 6.64 6.39 -2.80
N LEU A 82 6.55 6.69 -4.11
CA LEU A 82 7.60 7.43 -4.80
C LEU A 82 7.54 8.90 -4.40
N GLU A 83 6.35 9.48 -4.50
CA GLU A 83 6.05 10.84 -4.06
C GLU A 83 6.51 11.05 -2.60
N ALA A 84 6.17 10.11 -1.70
CA ALA A 84 6.58 10.18 -0.30
C ALA A 84 8.09 10.06 -0.10
N LEU A 85 8.78 9.19 -0.85
CA LEU A 85 10.24 9.04 -0.73
C LEU A 85 10.98 10.28 -1.26
N GLU A 86 10.49 10.86 -2.35
CA GLU A 86 11.04 12.09 -2.91
C GLU A 86 10.87 13.26 -1.94
N GLU A 87 9.65 13.45 -1.42
CA GLU A 87 9.31 14.58 -0.54
C GLU A 87 9.98 14.49 0.84
N ILE A 88 9.94 13.31 1.47
CA ILE A 88 10.41 13.13 2.84
C ILE A 88 11.93 12.93 2.88
N THR A 89 12.48 12.21 1.91
CA THR A 89 13.89 11.80 1.94
C THR A 89 14.72 12.55 0.91
N PHE A 90 14.48 12.34 -0.38
CA PHE A 90 15.44 12.74 -1.42
C PHE A 90 15.62 14.26 -1.54
N ASN A 91 14.54 15.03 -1.43
CA ASN A 91 14.62 16.49 -1.45
C ASN A 91 15.38 17.08 -0.25
N ASN A 92 15.56 16.30 0.83
CA ASN A 92 16.28 16.70 2.02
C ASN A 92 17.72 16.14 2.06
N LEU A 93 18.15 15.39 1.04
CA LEU A 93 19.53 14.92 0.95
C LEU A 93 20.47 16.09 0.61
N PRO A 94 21.67 16.16 1.21
CA PRO A 94 22.69 17.16 0.86
C PRO A 94 23.03 17.16 -0.64
N GLU A 95 23.04 15.97 -1.23
CA GLU A 95 23.25 15.71 -2.65
C GLU A 95 22.10 14.82 -3.13
N ASN A 96 21.32 15.32 -4.09
CA ASN A 96 20.11 14.67 -4.60
C ASN A 96 20.26 14.23 -6.06
N ASP A 97 21.37 13.58 -6.37
CA ASP A 97 21.57 12.90 -7.66
C ASP A 97 21.21 11.41 -7.55
N THR A 98 21.12 10.76 -8.71
CA THR A 98 20.76 9.33 -8.81
C THR A 98 21.69 8.43 -8.00
N MET A 99 22.99 8.75 -7.92
CA MET A 99 23.98 7.93 -7.23
C MET A 99 23.78 8.02 -5.71
N HIS A 100 23.54 9.22 -5.18
CA HIS A 100 23.28 9.43 -3.76
C HIS A 100 21.95 8.83 -3.32
N GLN A 101 20.91 8.93 -4.16
CA GLN A 101 19.64 8.23 -3.93
C GLN A 101 19.82 6.71 -3.88
N GLN A 102 20.65 6.15 -4.76
CA GLN A 102 20.99 4.73 -4.77
C GLN A 102 21.70 4.29 -3.50
N TRP A 103 22.73 5.04 -3.07
CA TRP A 103 23.43 4.77 -1.83
C TRP A 103 22.52 4.85 -0.61
N TRP A 104 21.66 5.87 -0.55
CA TRP A 104 20.67 5.98 0.52
C TRP A 104 19.77 4.74 0.55
N CYS A 105 19.27 4.28 -0.60
CA CYS A 105 18.42 3.10 -0.69
C CYS A 105 19.15 1.82 -0.28
N GLN A 106 20.42 1.66 -0.69
CA GLN A 106 21.24 0.52 -0.27
C GLN A 106 21.45 0.51 1.24
N TRP A 107 21.77 1.67 1.83
CA TRP A 107 21.89 1.82 3.28
C TRP A 107 20.56 1.55 4.00
N ALA A 108 19.44 2.04 3.47
CA ALA A 108 18.13 1.82 4.05
C ALA A 108 17.76 0.32 4.07
N LEU A 109 18.26 -0.45 3.11
CA LEU A 109 18.02 -1.90 3.00
C LEU A 109 19.07 -2.75 3.72
N SER A 110 20.23 -2.22 4.12
CA SER A 110 21.37 -3.00 4.63
C SER A 110 21.24 -3.45 6.09
N GLY A 111 20.07 -3.31 6.73
CA GLY A 111 19.87 -3.77 8.11
C GLY A 111 19.85 -5.29 8.23
N ASP A 112 20.44 -5.85 9.29
CA ASP A 112 20.35 -7.29 9.56
C ASP A 112 18.90 -7.71 9.84
N ASP A 113 18.48 -8.85 9.28
CA ASP A 113 17.09 -9.37 9.25
C ASP A 113 16.38 -9.44 10.62
N ASN A 114 17.12 -9.41 11.74
CA ASN A 114 16.58 -9.45 13.11
C ASN A 114 16.70 -8.13 13.89
N SER A 115 17.39 -7.13 13.34
CA SER A 115 17.68 -5.85 13.99
C SER A 115 17.49 -4.70 13.00
N CYS A 116 16.24 -4.55 12.56
CA CYS A 116 15.66 -3.27 12.14
C CYS A 116 16.30 -2.64 10.90
N CYS A 117 15.66 -2.76 9.72
CA CYS A 117 15.98 -1.85 8.62
C CYS A 117 15.91 -0.40 9.14
N PRO A 118 16.96 0.42 8.96
CA PRO A 118 17.09 1.71 9.62
C PRO A 118 15.88 2.62 9.47
N PHE A 119 15.20 2.60 8.32
CA PHE A 119 14.04 3.44 8.04
C PHE A 119 12.72 3.00 8.73
N TYR A 120 12.65 1.82 9.35
CA TYR A 120 11.53 1.47 10.24
C TYR A 120 11.51 2.34 11.50
N TYR A 121 12.65 2.92 11.85
CA TYR A 121 12.89 3.63 13.10
C TYR A 121 13.41 5.02 12.75
N SER A 122 12.63 6.06 13.02
CA SER A 122 12.96 7.42 12.61
C SER A 122 14.31 7.91 13.15
N THR A 123 14.79 7.37 14.26
CA THR A 123 16.08 7.72 14.86
C THR A 123 16.48 6.68 15.91
N TYR A 124 17.71 6.16 15.83
CA TYR A 124 18.50 5.94 17.05
C TYR A 124 18.98 7.33 17.47
N GLU A 125 18.09 8.10 18.09
CA GLU A 125 18.49 9.35 18.72
C GLU A 125 19.19 8.94 20.02
N PRO A 126 20.52 9.14 20.17
CA PRO A 126 21.02 9.35 21.52
C PRO A 126 20.28 10.58 22.02
N ASP A 127 19.45 10.44 23.04
CA ASP A 127 19.01 11.60 23.82
C ASP A 127 20.28 12.34 24.19
N LEU A 128 20.47 13.52 23.61
CA LEU A 128 21.63 14.36 23.86
C LEU A 128 21.70 14.60 25.37
N GLU A 129 22.74 14.03 25.97
CA GLU A 129 23.32 14.42 27.26
C GLU A 129 22.50 14.18 28.53
N VAL A 130 22.19 12.92 28.83
CA VAL A 130 22.10 12.48 30.23
C VAL A 130 22.91 11.21 30.40
N GLU A 131 24.02 11.27 31.13
CA GLU A 131 24.77 10.09 31.54
C GLU A 131 23.82 9.07 32.18
N GLY A 132 23.56 7.96 31.46
CA GLY A 132 22.66 6.89 31.90
C GLY A 132 21.33 6.78 31.15
N SER A 133 21.05 7.58 30.11
CA SER A 133 19.85 7.39 29.29
C SER A 133 19.94 6.08 28.48
N LYS A 134 19.00 5.16 28.74
CA LYS A 134 18.76 3.99 27.87
C LYS A 134 18.37 4.50 26.49
N LEU A 135 19.04 4.02 25.44
CA LEU A 135 18.61 4.17 24.05
C LEU A 135 17.11 3.87 23.95
N THR A 136 16.30 4.90 23.77
CA THR A 136 14.84 4.74 23.67
C THR A 136 14.54 4.31 22.25
N VAL A 137 14.34 3.01 22.04
CA VAL A 137 13.88 2.48 20.74
C VAL A 137 12.48 3.00 20.49
N LYS A 138 12.39 4.06 19.70
CA LYS A 138 11.16 4.63 19.16
C LYS A 138 10.57 3.61 18.18
N GLY A 139 9.55 2.87 18.60
CA GLY A 139 9.07 1.66 17.91
C GLY A 139 8.74 1.80 16.43
N ILE A 140 8.57 0.64 15.77
CA ILE A 140 8.33 0.34 14.33
C ILE A 140 7.35 1.26 13.55
N PHE A 141 6.63 2.14 14.25
CA PHE A 141 5.54 2.98 13.76
C PHE A 141 5.89 4.47 13.67
N GLN A 142 7.14 4.85 13.93
CA GLN A 142 7.55 6.26 13.95
C GLN A 142 8.20 6.74 12.64
N SER A 143 8.34 5.86 11.65
CA SER A 143 8.79 6.26 10.31
C SER A 143 7.74 7.12 9.63
N LEU A 144 8.06 8.42 9.45
CA LEU A 144 7.21 9.37 8.72
C LEU A 144 6.86 8.83 7.33
N LEU A 145 7.79 8.15 6.67
CA LEU A 145 7.57 7.53 5.35
C LEU A 145 6.48 6.45 5.38
N ILE A 146 6.54 5.53 6.35
CA ILE A 146 5.52 4.47 6.50
C ILE A 146 4.18 5.09 6.91
N ALA A 147 4.19 6.07 7.80
CA ALA A 147 2.99 6.77 8.25
C ALA A 147 2.29 7.50 7.10
N THR A 148 3.03 8.23 6.26
CA THR A 148 2.50 8.92 5.08
C THR A 148 1.87 7.93 4.10
N ILE A 149 2.53 6.80 3.82
CA ILE A 149 1.98 5.78 2.92
C ILE A 149 0.75 5.11 3.55
N LEU A 150 0.77 4.81 4.86
CA LEU A 150 -0.41 4.30 5.58
C LEU A 150 -1.58 5.30 5.58
N GLY A 151 -1.29 6.60 5.56
CA GLY A 151 -2.25 7.67 5.37
C GLY A 151 -3.10 7.49 4.10
N THR A 152 -2.57 6.82 3.08
CA THR A 152 -3.33 6.47 1.86
C THR A 152 -4.50 5.54 2.15
N HIS A 153 -4.32 4.57 3.05
CA HIS A 153 -5.42 3.72 3.51
C HIS A 153 -6.38 4.50 4.42
N MET A 154 -5.86 5.31 5.34
CA MET A 154 -6.70 6.12 6.23
C MET A 154 -7.62 7.08 5.45
N ALA A 155 -7.11 7.71 4.38
CA ALA A 155 -7.92 8.54 3.49
C ALA A 155 -9.01 7.74 2.76
N CYS A 156 -8.78 6.46 2.48
CA CYS A 156 -9.77 5.59 1.85
C CYS A 156 -10.92 5.19 2.79
N VAL A 157 -10.66 5.12 4.09
CA VAL A 157 -11.65 4.72 5.11
C VAL A 157 -12.23 5.90 5.90
N TYR A 158 -11.65 7.11 5.74
CA TYR A 158 -12.11 8.34 6.37
C TYR A 158 -13.63 8.62 6.23
N PRO A 159 -14.31 8.27 5.12
CA PRO A 159 -15.76 8.47 5.01
C PRO A 159 -16.60 7.61 5.98
N ILE A 160 -16.02 6.57 6.59
CA ILE A 160 -16.73 5.67 7.51
C ILE A 160 -16.83 6.34 8.88
N ARG A 161 -18.01 6.26 9.51
CA ARG A 161 -18.16 6.68 10.91
C ARG A 161 -17.38 5.75 11.84
N ASN A 162 -16.79 6.26 12.91
CA ASN A 162 -15.98 5.43 13.83
C ASN A 162 -16.74 4.22 14.38
N GLU A 163 -18.04 4.38 14.66
CA GLU A 163 -18.92 3.30 15.13
C GLU A 163 -19.13 2.20 14.09
N ASP A 164 -18.94 2.54 12.81
CA ASP A 164 -19.16 1.65 11.70
C ASP A 164 -17.90 0.92 11.22
N CYS A 165 -16.73 1.39 11.64
CA CYS A 165 -15.43 0.82 11.32
C CYS A 165 -15.29 -0.60 11.89
N LEU A 166 -14.57 -1.48 11.20
CA LEU A 166 -14.19 -2.77 11.75
C LEU A 166 -13.29 -2.53 12.96
N ASP A 167 -13.66 -3.07 14.12
CA ASP A 167 -12.87 -3.03 15.36
C ASP A 167 -11.64 -3.97 15.27
N ARG A 168 -10.80 -3.72 14.27
CA ARG A 168 -9.62 -4.52 13.94
C ARG A 168 -8.51 -3.58 13.46
N LYS A 169 -7.28 -3.93 13.83
CA LYS A 169 -6.10 -3.19 13.36
C LYS A 169 -5.93 -3.41 11.85
N PRO A 170 -5.56 -2.36 11.09
CA PRO A 170 -5.38 -2.46 9.64
C PRO A 170 -4.01 -3.09 9.29
N VAL A 171 -3.81 -4.34 9.70
CA VAL A 171 -2.53 -5.07 9.59
C VAL A 171 -2.06 -5.20 8.15
N SER A 172 -2.94 -5.55 7.20
CA SER A 172 -2.55 -5.64 5.79
C SER A 172 -2.23 -4.27 5.20
N ALA A 173 -2.93 -3.20 5.61
CA ALA A 173 -2.61 -1.86 5.13
C ALA A 173 -1.20 -1.44 5.58
N LEU A 174 -0.88 -1.68 6.84
CA LEU A 174 0.43 -1.45 7.41
C LEU A 174 1.53 -2.22 6.67
N ILE A 175 1.35 -3.52 6.45
CA ILE A 175 2.37 -4.33 5.79
C ILE A 175 2.53 -3.91 4.32
N HIS A 176 1.44 -3.52 3.64
CA HIS A 176 1.55 -2.94 2.30
C HIS A 176 2.31 -1.61 2.28
N SER A 177 2.13 -0.74 3.29
CA SER A 177 2.91 0.49 3.41
C SER A 177 4.41 0.20 3.58
N ILE A 178 4.74 -0.76 4.43
CA ILE A 178 6.12 -1.22 4.65
C ILE A 178 6.73 -1.78 3.36
N GLN A 179 6.05 -2.73 2.72
CA GLN A 179 6.52 -3.37 1.50
C GLN A 179 6.64 -2.39 0.34
N ALA A 180 5.76 -1.40 0.26
CA ALA A 180 5.84 -0.35 -0.75
C ALA A 180 7.18 0.39 -0.69
N VAL A 181 7.63 0.76 0.52
CA VAL A 181 8.94 1.40 0.74
C VAL A 181 10.08 0.46 0.35
N ILE A 182 10.07 -0.77 0.87
CA ILE A 182 11.13 -1.76 0.60
C ILE A 182 11.30 -1.98 -0.90
N TYR A 183 10.20 -2.24 -1.62
CA TYR A 183 10.26 -2.52 -3.05
C TYR A 183 10.75 -1.34 -3.87
N LEU A 184 10.43 -0.10 -3.45
CA LEU A 184 10.92 1.09 -4.13
C LEU A 184 12.42 1.29 -3.86
N ALA A 185 12.85 1.20 -2.60
CA ALA A 185 14.26 1.29 -2.25
C ALA A 185 15.06 0.23 -3.02
N PHE A 186 14.52 -0.99 -3.11
CA PHE A 186 15.15 -2.08 -3.85
C PHE A 186 15.29 -1.75 -5.33
N PHE A 187 14.20 -1.28 -5.97
CA PHE A 187 14.18 -0.85 -7.36
C PHE A 187 15.22 0.25 -7.66
N ILE A 188 15.34 1.23 -6.76
CA ILE A 188 16.29 2.33 -6.94
C ILE A 188 17.72 1.81 -6.77
N SER A 189 17.98 1.00 -5.73
CA SER A 189 19.29 0.48 -5.38
C SER A 189 19.93 -0.46 -6.42
N ASP A 190 19.10 -1.20 -7.18
CA ASP A 190 19.54 -2.09 -8.25
C ASP A 190 18.47 -2.16 -9.38
N PRO A 191 18.62 -1.34 -10.44
CA PRO A 191 17.70 -1.35 -11.58
C PRO A 191 17.70 -2.66 -12.38
N MET A 192 18.77 -3.48 -12.30
CA MET A 192 18.89 -4.72 -13.08
C MET A 192 18.01 -5.85 -12.52
N MET A 193 17.63 -5.79 -11.24
CA MET A 193 16.72 -6.76 -10.62
C MET A 193 15.26 -6.69 -11.11
N LEU A 194 14.91 -5.71 -11.96
CA LEU A 194 13.62 -5.66 -12.63
C LEU A 194 13.33 -6.87 -13.52
N PHE A 195 14.39 -7.45 -14.10
CA PHE A 195 14.30 -8.61 -14.97
C PHE A 195 13.74 -9.84 -14.25
N PHE A 196 14.01 -9.97 -12.95
CA PHE A 196 13.61 -11.15 -12.18
C PHE A 196 12.24 -11.00 -11.50
N LEU A 197 11.84 -9.78 -11.12
CA LEU A 197 10.60 -9.57 -10.35
C LEU A 197 9.36 -9.24 -11.20
N THR A 198 9.52 -8.75 -12.43
CA THR A 198 8.38 -8.28 -13.24
C THR A 198 7.99 -9.18 -14.40
N GLY A 199 8.79 -10.22 -14.71
CA GLY A 199 8.48 -11.21 -15.76
C GLY A 199 8.26 -10.60 -17.16
N ARG A 200 8.63 -9.33 -17.38
CA ARG A 200 8.53 -8.67 -18.68
C ARG A 200 9.92 -8.54 -19.29
N ARG A 201 10.13 -9.22 -20.41
CA ARG A 201 11.24 -8.92 -21.33
C ARG A 201 11.08 -7.48 -21.80
N SER A 202 11.91 -6.57 -21.29
CA SER A 202 12.10 -5.27 -21.90
C SER A 202 13.01 -5.45 -23.12
N VAL A 203 12.48 -5.18 -24.31
CA VAL A 203 13.26 -4.90 -25.50
C VAL A 203 13.84 -3.51 -25.31
N LEU A 204 14.98 -3.43 -24.66
CA LEU A 204 15.87 -2.28 -24.70
C LEU A 204 17.28 -2.81 -24.90
N SER A 205 17.58 -3.21 -26.13
CA SER A 205 18.97 -3.21 -26.59
C SER A 205 19.36 -1.77 -26.92
N PRO A 206 20.50 -1.28 -26.42
CA PRO A 206 21.07 -0.02 -26.84
C PRO A 206 21.73 -0.21 -28.22
N GLY A 207 21.33 0.60 -29.20
CA GLY A 207 22.07 0.72 -30.46
C GLY A 207 21.57 -0.17 -31.60
N GLY A 208 20.55 0.28 -32.31
CA GLY A 208 20.21 -0.20 -33.64
C GLY A 208 19.48 0.91 -34.38
N LYS A 209 20.17 1.58 -35.31
CA LYS A 209 19.57 2.60 -36.19
C LYS A 209 18.41 1.97 -36.99
N PRO A 210 17.34 2.72 -37.30
CA PRO A 210 16.33 2.26 -38.23
C PRO A 210 16.91 2.32 -39.64
N GLU A 211 17.06 1.17 -40.29
CA GLU A 211 17.17 1.10 -41.75
C GLU A 211 15.77 0.84 -42.33
N ASN A 212 15.45 1.66 -43.34
CA ASN A 212 14.22 1.65 -44.12
C ASN A 212 13.95 0.27 -44.74
N TRP A 213 12.69 -0.19 -44.67
CA TRP A 213 11.88 -0.75 -45.77
C TRP A 213 10.41 -0.66 -45.38
#